data_AF-A0A7L3PPL7-F1
#
_entry.id   AF-A0A7L3PPL7-F1
#
_cell.length_a   1.000
_cell.length_b   1.000
_cell.length_c   1.000
_cell.angle_alpha   90.00
_cell.angle_beta   90.00
_cell.angle_gamma   90.00
#
_symmetry.space_group_name_H-M   'P 1'
#
loop_
_entity.id
_entity.type
_entity.pdbx_description
1 polymer ?
#
loop_
_entity_poly.entity_id
_entity_poly.type
_entity_poly.pdbx_seq_one_letter_code
_entity_poly.pdbx_strand_id
1 'polypeptide(L)'
;QLDFWLSPRGLGDPVDIRVPFPSLQPLKAHLEARGVPYSIMIEDVQALLDEEQREMLRSSRHLPLSTSTFNYEAYHTLDEV
;
A
#
# COMPACT_ATOMS: atom_id res chain seq x y z
N GLN A 1 -12.28 10.05 2.65
CA GLN A 1 -11.74 9.67 3.98
C GLN A 1 -10.26 9.42 3.81
N LEU A 2 -9.41 10.05 4.63
CA LEU A 2 -7.96 9.83 4.60
C LEU A 2 -7.60 8.57 5.39
N ASP A 3 -6.53 7.91 4.99
CA ASP A 3 -6.08 6.63 5.54
C ASP A 3 -4.62 6.74 5.97
N PHE A 4 -4.35 6.57 7.26
CA PHE A 4 -3.03 6.81 7.86
C PHE A 4 -2.24 5.51 7.92
N TRP A 5 -1.29 5.35 7.02
CA TRP A 5 -0.36 4.21 7.00
C TRP A 5 0.69 4.32 8.09
N LEU A 6 1.17 5.54 8.34
CA LEU A 6 2.04 5.85 9.46
C LEU A 6 1.37 6.92 10.32
N SER A 7 0.88 6.51 11.48
CA SER A 7 0.18 7.41 12.40
C SER A 7 1.15 8.42 13.03
N PRO A 8 0.67 9.62 13.42
CA PRO A 8 1.48 10.60 14.14
C PRO A 8 2.03 10.03 15.44
N ARG A 9 3.35 10.14 15.66
CA ARG A 9 4.04 9.63 16.85
C ARG A 9 4.68 10.70 17.72
N GLY A 10 4.96 11.87 17.15
CA GLY A 10 5.66 12.94 17.84
C GLY A 10 5.85 14.16 16.93
N LEU A 11 6.32 15.26 17.53
CA LEU A 11 6.70 16.45 16.77
C LEU A 11 7.95 16.15 15.93
N GLY A 12 7.89 16.45 14.64
CA GLY A 12 8.99 16.23 13.70
C GLY A 12 9.06 14.83 13.09
N ASP A 13 8.26 13.88 13.58
CA ASP A 13 8.13 12.56 12.95
C ASP A 13 7.28 12.64 11.67
N PRO A 14 7.63 11.89 10.61
CA PRO A 14 6.84 11.83 9.40
C PRO A 14 5.49 11.13 9.64
N VAL A 15 4.52 11.47 8.79
CA VAL A 15 3.19 10.88 8.75
C VAL A 15 2.93 10.45 7.30
N ASP A 16 2.56 9.20 7.12
CA ASP A 16 2.28 8.62 5.80
C ASP A 16 0.78 8.43 5.66
N ILE A 17 0.21 9.04 4.61
CA ILE A 17 -1.24 9.08 4.39
C ILE A 17 -1.52 8.63 2.97
N ARG A 18 -2.37 7.60 2.83
CA ARG A 18 -3.01 7.30 1.56
C ARG A 18 -4.19 8.23 1.35
N VAL A 19 -4.14 8.93 0.23
CA VAL A 19 -5.10 9.98 -0.12
C VAL A 19 -5.97 9.48 -1.28
N PRO A 20 -7.30 9.34 -1.10
CA PRO A 20 -8.17 9.03 -2.23
C PRO A 20 -8.11 10.14 -3.28
N PHE A 21 -8.16 9.78 -4.56
CA PHE A 21 -8.06 10.71 -5.68
C PHE A 21 -8.97 11.95 -5.56
N PRO A 22 -10.26 11.84 -5.16
CA PRO A 22 -11.13 13.01 -4.99
C PRO A 22 -10.67 14.01 -3.92
N SER A 23 -9.85 13.56 -2.96
CA SER A 23 -9.33 14.36 -1.86
C SER A 23 -7.91 14.89 -2.10
N LEU A 24 -7.26 14.53 -3.21
CA LEU A 24 -5.87 14.86 -3.48
C LEU A 24 -5.63 16.37 -3.60
N GLN A 25 -6.40 17.06 -4.45
CA GLN A 25 -6.23 18.50 -4.67
C GLN A 25 -6.60 19.35 -3.43
N PRO A 26 -7.73 19.10 -2.74
CA PRO A 26 -8.04 19.81 -1.50
C PRO A 26 -6.98 19.62 -0.41
N LEU A 27 -6.40 18.42 -0.28
CA LEU A 27 -5.38 18.16 0.73
C LEU A 27 -4.06 18.85 0.39
N LYS A 28 -3.61 18.81 -0.87
CA LYS A 28 -2.39 19.54 -1.30
C LYS A 28 -2.50 21.03 -1.02
N ALA A 29 -3.61 21.65 -1.43
CA ALA A 29 -3.88 23.06 -1.16
C ALA A 29 -3.89 23.37 0.35
N HIS A 30 -4.42 22.47 1.18
CA HIS A 30 -4.42 22.62 2.64
C HIS A 30 -3.01 22.56 3.24
N LEU A 31 -2.18 21.62 2.80
CA LEU A 31 -0.80 21.48 3.26
C LEU A 31 0.04 22.70 2.86
N GLU A 32 -0.09 23.15 1.61
CA GLU A 32 0.61 24.31 1.06
C GLU A 32 0.21 25.60 1.80
N ALA A 33 -1.09 25.82 2.02
CA ALA A 33 -1.58 26.98 2.76
C ALA A 33 -1.07 27.04 4.22
N ARG A 34 -0.71 25.89 4.80
CA ARG A 34 -0.16 25.78 6.17
C ARG A 34 1.36 25.65 6.20
N GLY A 35 2.03 25.68 5.06
CA GLY A 35 3.49 25.51 4.97
C GLY A 35 3.96 24.13 5.45
N VAL A 36 3.11 23.11 5.37
CA VAL A 36 3.47 21.74 5.75
C VAL A 36 4.17 21.09 4.55
N PRO A 37 5.47 20.75 4.66
CA PRO A 37 6.18 20.09 3.58
C PRO A 37 5.65 18.67 3.38
N TYR A 38 5.62 18.21 2.14
CA TYR A 38 5.21 16.86 1.78
C TYR A 38 5.99 16.35 0.56
N SER A 39 6.04 15.04 0.41
CA SER A 39 6.56 14.35 -0.77
C SER A 39 5.61 13.23 -1.17
N ILE A 40 5.55 12.91 -2.46
CA ILE A 40 4.76 11.79 -2.96
C ILE A 40 5.66 10.55 -2.96
N MET A 41 5.38 9.60 -2.07
CA MET A 41 6.13 8.34 -1.99
C MET A 41 5.62 7.31 -2.99
N ILE A 42 4.29 7.25 -3.17
CA ILE A 42 3.62 6.34 -4.11
C ILE A 42 2.65 7.19 -4.92
N GLU A 43 2.86 7.24 -6.24
CA GLU A 43 2.02 8.02 -7.15
C GLU A 43 0.65 7.38 -7.34
N ASP A 44 0.63 6.05 -7.52
CA ASP A 44 -0.58 5.27 -7.71
C ASP A 44 -0.51 3.95 -6.94
N VAL A 45 -1.35 3.83 -5.91
CA VAL A 45 -1.47 2.60 -5.13
C VAL A 45 -2.12 1.48 -5.95
N GLN A 46 -3.00 1.82 -6.91
CA GLN A 46 -3.66 0.83 -7.75
C GLN A 46 -2.64 0.10 -8.64
N ALA A 47 -1.66 0.82 -9.20
CA ALA A 47 -0.61 0.21 -10.00
C ALA A 47 0.21 -0.83 -9.24
N LEU A 48 0.47 -0.60 -7.94
CA LEU A 48 1.17 -1.56 -7.08
C LEU A 48 0.31 -2.79 -6.79
N LEU A 49 -0.98 -2.61 -6.51
CA LEU A 49 -1.93 -3.71 -6.29
C LEU A 49 -2.11 -4.56 -7.55
N ASP A 50 -2.15 -3.93 -8.72
CA ASP A 50 -2.26 -4.63 -10.01
C ASP A 50 -1.02 -5.47 -10.31
N GLU A 51 0.17 -5.04 -9.87
CA GLU A 51 1.40 -5.83 -9.96
C GLU A 51 1.36 -7.03 -8.99
N GLU A 52 1.03 -6.77 -7.72
CA GLU A 52 0.93 -7.79 -6.69
C GLU A 52 -0.04 -8.90 -7.09
N GLN A 53 -1.24 -8.54 -7.56
CA GLN A 53 -2.24 -9.50 -8.01
C GLN A 53 -1.77 -10.33 -9.20
N ARG A 54 -1.01 -9.73 -10.12
CA ARG A 54 -0.47 -10.43 -11.29
C ARG A 54 0.58 -11.46 -10.89
N GLU A 55 1.43 -11.13 -9.92
CA GLU A 55 2.42 -12.07 -9.38
C GLU A 55 1.76 -13.21 -8.61
N MET A 56 0.71 -12.93 -7.82
CA MET A 56 -0.08 -13.98 -7.16
C MET A 56 -0.72 -14.95 -8.17
N LEU A 57 -1.27 -14.45 -9.28
CA LEU A 57 -1.82 -15.30 -10.34
C LEU A 57 -0.75 -16.13 -11.05
N ARG A 58 0.51 -15.64 -11.09
CA ARG A 58 1.65 -16.40 -11.65
C ARG A 58 2.12 -17.50 -10.70
N SER A 59 2.07 -17.27 -9.38
CA SER A 59 2.51 -18.22 -8.36
C SER A 59 1.46 -19.27 -8.00
N SER A 60 0.15 -18.96 -8.09
CA SER A 60 -1.00 -19.82 -7.70
C SER A 60 -1.25 -21.02 -8.63
N ARG A 61 -0.23 -21.52 -9.33
CA ARG A 61 -0.38 -22.62 -10.31
C ARG A 61 -0.70 -23.97 -9.68
N HIS A 62 -0.41 -24.16 -8.39
CA HIS A 62 -0.64 -25.42 -7.67
C HIS A 62 -0.94 -25.18 -6.19
N LEU A 63 -1.96 -25.87 -5.66
CA LEU A 63 -2.14 -26.02 -4.22
C LEU A 63 -0.91 -26.76 -3.65
N PRO A 64 -0.20 -26.17 -2.69
CA PRO A 64 0.95 -26.82 -2.08
C PRO A 64 0.49 -28.07 -1.31
N LEU A 65 0.90 -29.25 -1.79
CA LEU A 65 0.52 -30.55 -1.22
C LEU A 65 1.24 -30.83 0.11
N SER A 66 2.33 -30.10 0.40
CA SER A 66 3.08 -30.16 1.65
C SER A 66 3.86 -28.86 1.93
N THR A 67 4.32 -28.71 3.17
CA THR A 67 5.19 -27.61 3.61
C THR A 67 6.53 -27.58 2.89
N SER A 68 7.03 -28.71 2.39
CA SER A 68 8.28 -28.79 1.63
C SER A 68 8.16 -28.24 0.20
N THR A 69 6.93 -28.13 -0.34
CA THR A 69 6.67 -27.60 -1.68
C THR A 69 5.97 -26.24 -1.66
N PHE A 70 5.70 -25.70 -0.48
CA PHE A 70 5.06 -24.40 -0.31
C PHE A 70 6.01 -23.26 -0.71
N ASN A 71 5.50 -22.29 -1.47
CA ASN A 71 6.30 -21.16 -1.92
C ASN A 71 6.25 -19.99 -0.92
N TYR A 72 7.18 -19.96 0.04
CA TYR A 72 7.26 -18.89 1.03
C TYR A 72 7.68 -17.51 0.47
N GLU A 73 8.06 -17.44 -0.81
CA GLU A 73 8.43 -16.19 -1.48
C GLU A 73 7.23 -15.50 -2.15
N ALA A 74 6.03 -16.08 -2.10
CA ALA A 74 4.82 -15.53 -2.69
C ALA A 74 3.73 -15.24 -1.64
N TYR A 75 2.84 -14.31 -1.96
CA TYR A 75 1.59 -14.13 -1.23
C TYR A 75 0.60 -15.24 -1.56
N HIS A 76 -0.16 -15.65 -0.55
CA HIS A 76 -1.13 -16.73 -0.61
C HIS A 76 -2.49 -16.28 -0.09
N THR A 77 -3.54 -16.90 -0.61
CA THR A 77 -4.90 -16.74 -0.10
C THR A 77 -5.07 -17.44 1.24
N LEU A 78 -6.12 -17.08 2.00
CA LEU A 78 -6.39 -17.71 3.28
C LEU A 78 -6.68 -19.21 3.15
N ASP A 79 -7.28 -19.67 2.04
CA ASP A 79 -7.56 -21.09 1.79
C ASP A 79 -6.29 -21.91 1.49
N GLU A 80 -5.20 -21.24 1.08
CA GLU A 80 -3.90 -21.87 0.80
C GLU A 80 -3.03 -22.03 2.07
N VAL A 81 -3.42 -21.45 3.21
CA VAL A 81 -2.67 -21.41 4.49
C VAL A 81 -3.41 -22.15 5.60
#